data_AF-A0A897N3A0-F1
#
_entry.id   AF-A0A897N3A0-F1
#
_cell.length_a   1.000
_cell.length_b   1.000
_cell.length_c   1.000
_cell.angle_alpha   90.00
_cell.angle_beta   90.00
_cell.angle_gamma   90.00
#
_symmetry.space_group_name_H-M   'P 1'
#
loop_
_entity.id
_entity.type
_entity.pdbx_description
1 polymer ?
#
loop_
_entity_poly.entity_id
_entity_poly.type
_entity_poly.pdbx_seq_one_letter_code
_entity_poly.pdbx_strand_id
1 'polypeptide(L)'
;MSPDPSFEIPARPQRRYPYSGGVEYEGETVFRLRPTSDRSESDLRALVEDILESDPYTYGDWLDLPMPLYLVHDGQTGDVFRVAVRDGTVELYVLPATESAGLRQFYEALAAHSDDAWTVDLTVERA
;
A
#
# COMPACT_ATOMS: atom_id res chain seq x y z
N MET A 1 -16.24 17.16 3.89
CA MET A 1 -15.07 16.43 4.41
C MET A 1 -15.53 15.05 4.77
N SER A 2 -15.07 14.05 4.03
CA SER A 2 -15.18 12.65 4.47
C SER A 2 -14.29 12.50 5.71
N PRO A 3 -14.69 11.69 6.72
CA PRO A 3 -13.82 11.42 7.85
C PRO A 3 -12.49 10.85 7.37
N ASP A 4 -11.39 11.23 8.03
CA ASP A 4 -10.07 10.69 7.70
C ASP A 4 -10.11 9.15 7.83
N PRO A 5 -9.59 8.42 6.84
CA PRO A 5 -9.60 6.96 6.86
C PRO A 5 -8.82 6.45 8.08
N SER A 6 -9.44 5.55 8.85
CA SER A 6 -8.87 5.09 10.13
C SER A 6 -7.60 4.27 9.96
N PHE A 7 -7.44 3.59 8.82
CA PHE A 7 -6.41 2.56 8.58
C PHE A 7 -6.38 1.48 9.67
N GLU A 8 -7.51 1.22 10.34
CA GLU A 8 -7.64 0.13 11.28
C GLU A 8 -7.47 -1.21 10.57
N ILE A 9 -6.61 -2.08 11.11
CA ILE A 9 -6.26 -3.38 10.52
C ILE A 9 -7.03 -4.48 11.28
N PRO A 10 -8.23 -4.89 10.82
CA PRO A 10 -9.09 -5.82 11.57
C PRO A 10 -8.58 -7.27 11.55
N ALA A 11 -7.75 -7.61 10.57
CA ALA A 11 -7.07 -8.90 10.47
C ALA A 11 -5.71 -8.69 9.82
N ARG A 12 -4.71 -9.42 10.32
CA ARG A 12 -3.35 -9.41 9.77
C ARG A 12 -3.11 -10.74 9.06
N PRO A 13 -2.45 -10.73 7.89
CA PRO A 13 -2.03 -11.96 7.27
C PRO A 13 -1.04 -12.69 8.16
N GLN A 14 -1.07 -14.02 8.12
CA GLN A 14 -0.13 -14.87 8.85
C GLN A 14 0.97 -15.34 7.92
N ARG A 15 2.22 -15.17 8.34
CA ARG A 15 3.38 -15.67 7.60
C ARG A 15 3.57 -17.16 7.92
N ARG A 16 3.54 -18.00 6.88
CA ARG A 16 3.81 -19.44 6.97
C ARG A 16 5.12 -19.80 6.27
N TYR A 17 5.77 -20.82 6.80
CA TYR A 17 7.02 -21.38 6.30
C TYR A 17 6.81 -22.85 5.94
N PRO A 18 6.19 -23.15 4.79
CA PRO A 18 6.07 -24.52 4.32
C PRO A 18 7.44 -25.16 4.12
N TYR A 19 7.49 -26.49 4.29
CA TYR A 19 8.71 -27.29 4.16
C TYR A 19 9.34 -27.23 2.75
N SER A 20 8.54 -26.84 1.75
CA SER A 20 8.93 -26.54 0.37
C SER A 20 8.11 -25.35 -0.14
N GLY A 21 8.72 -24.37 -0.82
CA GLY A 21 7.97 -23.29 -1.48
C GLY A 21 8.27 -21.85 -1.03
N GLY A 22 9.17 -21.65 -0.06
CA GLY A 22 9.51 -20.30 0.41
C GLY A 22 8.50 -19.78 1.43
N VAL A 23 8.32 -18.47 1.51
CA VAL A 23 7.42 -17.80 2.46
C VAL A 23 6.04 -17.64 1.84
N GLU A 24 5.01 -18.08 2.55
CA GLU A 24 3.60 -17.88 2.18
C GLU A 24 2.92 -16.92 3.15
N TYR A 25 1.91 -16.21 2.68
CA TYR A 25 1.03 -15.38 3.50
C TYR A 25 -0.39 -15.90 3.36
N GLU A 26 -1.03 -16.19 4.49
CA GLU A 26 -2.42 -16.63 4.56
C GLU A 26 -3.29 -15.50 5.12
N GLY A 27 -4.45 -15.29 4.51
CA GLY A 27 -5.25 -14.09 4.72
C GLY A 27 -4.66 -12.86 4.02
N GLU A 28 -5.47 -11.82 3.88
CA GLU A 28 -5.11 -10.58 3.20
C GLU A 28 -5.90 -9.41 3.78
N THR A 29 -5.23 -8.27 3.96
CA THR A 29 -5.90 -7.00 4.21
C THR A 29 -5.33 -5.96 3.25
N VAL A 30 -6.21 -5.35 2.46
CA VAL A 30 -5.84 -4.36 1.43
C VAL A 30 -6.65 -3.10 1.60
N PHE A 31 -5.97 -1.96 1.64
CA PHE A 31 -6.60 -0.65 1.50
C PHE A 31 -6.45 -0.18 0.06
N ARG A 32 -7.56 0.08 -0.62
CA ARG A 32 -7.57 0.62 -1.99
C ARG A 32 -7.83 2.11 -1.94
N LEU A 33 -6.86 2.88 -2.42
CA LEU A 33 -6.93 4.33 -2.52
C LEU A 33 -7.30 4.67 -3.96
N ARG A 34 -8.46 5.31 -4.14
CA ARG A 34 -8.95 5.72 -5.45
C ARG A 34 -9.01 7.25 -5.53
N PRO A 35 -8.38 7.88 -6.54
CA PRO A 35 -8.53 9.30 -6.76
C PRO A 35 -9.95 9.61 -7.24
N THR A 36 -10.45 10.79 -6.92
CA THR A 36 -11.76 11.26 -7.42
C THR A 36 -11.71 11.70 -8.88
N SER A 37 -10.56 12.19 -9.35
CA SER A 37 -10.32 12.44 -10.78
C SER A 37 -9.94 11.15 -11.50
N ASP A 38 -10.29 11.07 -12.78
CA ASP A 38 -9.86 9.98 -13.65
C ASP A 38 -8.38 10.16 -13.98
N ARG A 39 -7.53 9.34 -13.38
CA ARG A 39 -6.08 9.30 -13.62
C ARG A 39 -5.71 8.04 -14.38
N SER A 40 -4.79 8.17 -15.33
CA SER A 40 -4.23 6.99 -15.99
C SER A 40 -3.39 6.18 -14.98
N GLU A 41 -3.26 4.89 -15.24
CA GLU A 41 -2.43 4.01 -14.41
C GLU A 41 -0.96 4.46 -14.40
N SER A 42 -0.46 4.97 -15.53
CA SER A 42 0.88 5.55 -15.61
C SER A 42 1.05 6.81 -14.76
N ASP A 43 0.03 7.66 -14.67
CA ASP A 43 0.10 8.87 -13.82
C ASP A 43 0.07 8.50 -12.33
N LEU A 44 -0.74 7.50 -11.96
CA LEU A 44 -0.77 6.97 -10.59
C LEU A 44 0.55 6.31 -10.21
N ARG A 45 1.15 5.57 -11.15
CA ARG A 45 2.46 4.96 -10.95
C ARG A 45 3.53 6.03 -10.73
N ALA A 46 3.60 7.04 -11.60
CA ALA A 46 4.57 8.12 -11.46
C ALA A 46 4.40 8.85 -10.12
N LEU A 47 3.16 9.13 -9.71
CA LEU A 47 2.88 9.73 -8.40
C LEU A 47 3.38 8.86 -7.23
N VAL A 48 3.17 7.54 -7.28
CA VAL A 48 3.69 6.62 -6.26
C VAL A 48 5.22 6.60 -6.27
N GLU A 49 5.85 6.53 -7.43
CA GLU A 49 7.31 6.55 -7.56
C GLU A 49 7.90 7.86 -7.00
N ASP A 50 7.32 9.03 -7.31
CA ASP A 50 7.74 10.32 -6.77
C ASP A 50 7.68 10.37 -5.22
N ILE A 51 6.64 9.79 -4.62
CA ILE A 51 6.51 9.68 -3.16
C ILE A 51 7.59 8.76 -2.59
N LEU A 52 7.81 7.61 -3.23
CA LEU A 52 8.75 6.60 -2.75
C LEU A 52 10.22 7.00 -2.94
N GLU A 53 10.53 7.86 -3.91
CA GLU A 53 11.84 8.47 -4.10
C GLU A 53 12.13 9.58 -3.08
N SER A 54 11.10 10.07 -2.39
CA SER A 54 11.23 11.06 -1.32
C SER A 54 11.51 10.39 0.03
N ASP A 55 12.28 11.06 0.90
CA ASP A 55 12.37 10.68 2.31
C ASP A 55 10.96 10.62 2.94
N PRO A 56 10.64 9.63 3.80
CA PRO A 56 11.54 8.70 4.50
C PRO A 56 11.55 7.27 3.93
N TYR A 57 11.10 7.06 2.68
CA TYR A 57 10.88 5.71 2.18
C TYR A 57 12.14 5.06 1.63
N THR A 58 12.25 3.76 1.83
CA THR A 58 13.13 2.89 1.05
C THR A 58 12.28 1.80 0.44
N TYR A 59 12.44 1.54 -0.85
CA TYR A 59 11.63 0.54 -1.52
C TYR A 59 12.44 -0.34 -2.45
N GLY A 60 11.97 -1.57 -2.62
CA GLY A 60 12.42 -2.47 -3.68
C GLY A 60 11.29 -2.74 -4.65
N ASP A 61 11.60 -2.79 -5.94
CA ASP A 61 10.67 -3.15 -7.00
C ASP A 61 10.77 -4.64 -7.35
N TRP A 62 9.62 -5.27 -7.61
CA TRP A 62 9.57 -6.60 -8.22
C TRP A 62 9.24 -6.45 -9.70
N LEU A 63 10.28 -6.31 -10.54
CA LEU A 63 10.17 -6.01 -11.97
C LEU A 63 9.61 -7.15 -12.84
N ASP A 64 9.52 -8.38 -12.34
CA ASP A 64 9.03 -9.55 -13.10
C ASP A 64 7.53 -9.87 -12.87
N LEU A 65 6.79 -8.98 -12.23
CA LEU A 65 5.34 -9.12 -12.08
C LEU A 65 4.60 -8.42 -13.22
N PRO A 66 3.42 -8.93 -13.63
CA PRO A 66 2.59 -8.26 -14.64
C PRO A 66 2.07 -6.88 -14.21
N MET A 67 2.31 -6.48 -12.95
CA MET A 67 1.90 -5.21 -12.36
C MET A 67 2.99 -4.67 -11.42
N PRO A 68 3.18 -3.33 -11.34
CA PRO A 68 4.14 -2.73 -10.43
C PRO A 68 3.77 -3.05 -8.98
N LEU A 69 4.70 -3.68 -8.26
CA LEU A 69 4.60 -3.99 -6.84
C LEU A 69 5.87 -3.56 -6.15
N TYR A 70 5.72 -2.65 -5.19
CA TYR A 70 6.80 -2.08 -4.40
C TYR A 70 6.72 -2.65 -2.98
N LEU A 71 7.83 -3.17 -2.47
CA LEU A 71 7.99 -3.44 -1.04
C LEU A 71 8.52 -2.17 -0.38
N VAL A 72 7.71 -1.52 0.44
CA VAL A 72 8.02 -0.21 1.04
C VAL A 72 8.39 -0.41 2.49
N HIS A 73 9.51 0.20 2.89
CA HIS A 73 9.91 0.40 4.28
C HIS A 73 9.83 1.90 4.58
N ASP A 74 8.96 2.27 5.51
CA ASP A 74 8.87 3.63 6.05
C ASP A 74 9.91 3.79 7.14
N GLY A 75 10.96 4.57 6.86
CA GLY A 75 12.04 4.81 7.82
C GLY A 75 11.62 5.63 9.05
N GLN A 76 10.49 6.35 8.98
CA GLN A 76 10.00 7.17 10.08
C GLN A 76 9.19 6.35 11.09
N THR A 77 8.32 5.46 10.64
CA THR A 77 7.51 4.61 11.55
C THR A 77 8.16 3.24 11.80
N GLY A 78 9.06 2.80 10.92
CA GLY A 78 9.62 1.44 10.91
C GLY A 78 8.69 0.41 10.29
N ASP A 79 7.58 0.84 9.67
CA ASP A 79 6.59 -0.05 9.07
C ASP A 79 7.06 -0.58 7.72
N VAL A 80 6.64 -1.81 7.40
CA VAL A 80 6.83 -2.42 6.09
C VAL A 80 5.50 -2.85 5.54
N PHE A 81 5.19 -2.48 4.31
CA PHE A 81 3.97 -2.87 3.59
C PHE A 81 4.26 -2.98 2.10
N ARG A 82 3.31 -3.45 1.30
CA ARG A 82 3.45 -3.43 -0.16
C ARG A 82 2.50 -2.43 -0.79
N VAL A 83 2.97 -1.77 -1.83
CA VAL A 83 2.19 -0.84 -2.64
C VAL A 83 2.09 -1.38 -4.05
N ALA A 84 0.88 -1.44 -4.59
CA ALA A 84 0.65 -1.75 -6.00
C ALA A 84 -0.17 -0.65 -6.67
N VAL A 85 -0.01 -0.51 -7.98
CA VAL A 85 -0.85 0.36 -8.79
C VAL A 85 -1.54 -0.49 -9.85
N ARG A 86 -2.88 -0.51 -9.82
CA ARG A 86 -3.71 -1.21 -10.81
C ARG A 86 -5.15 -0.71 -10.79
N ASP A 87 -5.86 -0.89 -11.89
CA ASP A 87 -7.31 -0.65 -11.99
C ASP A 87 -7.71 0.76 -11.52
N GLY A 88 -6.84 1.75 -11.78
CA GLY A 88 -7.03 3.15 -11.35
C GLY A 88 -6.95 3.35 -9.83
N THR A 89 -6.27 2.46 -9.11
CA THR A 89 -6.12 2.51 -7.65
C THR A 89 -4.69 2.29 -7.21
N VAL A 90 -4.34 2.89 -6.06
CA VAL A 90 -3.15 2.54 -5.30
C VAL A 90 -3.58 1.58 -4.18
N GLU A 91 -3.02 0.39 -4.16
CA GLU A 91 -3.37 -0.64 -3.19
C GLU A 91 -2.26 -0.80 -2.15
N LEU A 92 -2.61 -0.66 -0.87
CA LEU A 92 -1.72 -0.90 0.26
C LEU A 92 -2.01 -2.26 0.86
N TYR A 93 -1.11 -3.22 0.65
CA TYR A 93 -1.20 -4.56 1.21
C TYR A 93 -0.52 -4.59 2.58
N VAL A 94 -1.31 -4.96 3.58
CA VAL A 94 -0.83 -5.20 4.94
C VAL A 94 0.05 -6.45 4.95
N LEU A 95 1.18 -6.37 5.63
CA LEU A 95 2.04 -7.48 6.02
C LEU A 95 1.87 -7.74 7.53
N PRO A 96 2.34 -8.87 8.08
CA PRO A 96 2.09 -9.24 9.47
C PRO A 96 2.48 -8.16 10.49
N ALA A 97 3.55 -7.42 10.21
CA ALA A 97 4.09 -6.37 11.09
C ALA A 97 3.69 -4.95 10.67
N THR A 98 2.86 -4.76 9.64
CA THR A 98 2.44 -3.43 9.20
C THR A 98 1.54 -2.78 10.23
N GLU A 99 1.89 -1.63 10.78
CA GLU A 99 0.98 -0.86 11.62
C GLU A 99 0.23 0.22 10.84
N SER A 100 -0.89 0.69 11.40
CA SER A 100 -1.71 1.75 10.80
C SER A 100 -0.96 3.06 10.60
N ALA A 101 0.13 3.28 11.35
CA ALA A 101 0.91 4.52 11.30
C ALA A 101 1.57 4.71 9.93
N GLY A 102 2.32 3.73 9.43
CA GLY A 102 2.95 3.79 8.11
C GLY A 102 1.94 3.89 6.96
N LEU A 103 0.80 3.18 7.05
CA LEU A 103 -0.26 3.28 6.04
C LEU A 103 -0.87 4.68 5.99
N ARG A 104 -1.12 5.27 7.16
CA ARG A 104 -1.64 6.64 7.26
C ARG A 104 -0.63 7.66 6.75
N GLN A 105 0.64 7.50 7.11
CA GLN A 105 1.71 8.38 6.66
C GLN A 105 1.86 8.35 5.13
N PHE A 106 1.78 7.16 4.53
CA PHE A 106 1.78 7.03 3.07
C PHE A 106 0.57 7.71 2.42
N TYR A 107 -0.63 7.52 2.99
CA TYR A 107 -1.83 8.20 2.50
C TYR A 107 -1.74 9.73 2.61
N GLU A 108 -1.22 10.24 3.71
CA GLU A 108 -1.00 11.68 3.90
C GLU A 108 0.00 12.22 2.87
N ALA A 109 1.09 11.49 2.59
CA ALA A 109 2.02 11.85 1.53
C ALA A 109 1.34 11.84 0.15
N LEU A 110 0.54 10.82 -0.17
CA LEU A 110 -0.21 10.72 -1.41
C LEU A 110 -1.18 11.89 -1.60
N ALA A 111 -1.94 12.23 -0.56
CA ALA A 111 -2.86 13.36 -0.56
C ALA A 111 -2.15 14.71 -0.65
N ALA A 112 -0.91 14.83 -0.12
CA ALA A 112 -0.12 16.05 -0.22
C ALA A 112 0.53 16.24 -1.60
N HIS A 113 0.83 15.15 -2.31
CA HIS A 113 1.45 15.17 -3.65
C HIS A 113 0.42 15.20 -4.79
N SER A 114 -0.87 15.29 -4.49
CA SER A 114 -1.93 15.37 -5.49
C SER A 114 -3.00 16.38 -5.09
N ASP A 115 -3.60 17.06 -6.06
CA ASP A 115 -4.75 17.94 -5.84
C ASP A 115 -6.08 17.15 -5.71
N ASP A 116 -6.00 15.81 -5.67
CA ASP A 116 -7.16 14.93 -5.66
C ASP A 116 -7.69 14.67 -4.26
N ALA A 117 -9.02 14.61 -4.15
CA ALA A 117 -9.63 13.90 -3.04
C ALA A 117 -9.53 12.39 -3.29
N TRP A 118 -9.32 11.62 -2.23
CA TRP A 118 -9.16 10.17 -2.29
C TRP A 118 -10.26 9.46 -1.50
N THR A 119 -10.78 8.37 -2.05
CA THR A 119 -11.62 7.42 -1.32
C THR A 119 -10.80 6.20 -0.91
N VAL A 120 -11.06 5.69 0.29
CA VAL A 120 -10.36 4.53 0.84
C VAL A 120 -11.35 3.39 1.06
N ASP A 121 -11.16 2.30 0.33
CA ASP A 121 -11.92 1.06 0.50
C ASP A 121 -11.06 0.02 1.21
N LEU A 122 -11.65 -0.75 2.13
CA LEU A 122 -10.99 -1.82 2.87
C LEU A 122 -11.51 -3.18 2.40
N THR A 123 -10.61 -4.09 2.04
CA THR A 123 -10.91 -5.50 1.81
C THR A 123 -10.13 -6.37 2.79
N VAL A 124 -10.81 -7.40 3.32
CA VAL A 124 -10.26 -8.31 4.32
C VAL A 124 -10.63 -9.73 3.96
N GLU A 125 -9.61 -10.56 3.75
CA GLU A 125 -9.69 -12.01 3.70
C GLU A 125 -9.03 -12.56 4.96
N ARG A 126 -9.75 -13.39 5.72
CA ARG A 126 -9.23 -13.98 6.95
C ARG A 126 -8.48 -15.27 6.62
N ALA A 127 -7.36 -15.47 7.32
CA ALA A 127 -6.61 -16.72 7.31
C ALA A 127 -7.43 -17.90 7.85
#